data_AF-K1R772-F1
#
_entry.id   AF-K1R772-F1
#
_cell.length_a   1.000
_cell.length_b   1.000
_cell.length_c   1.000
_cell.angle_alpha   90.00
_cell.angle_beta   90.00
_cell.angle_gamma   90.00
#
_symmetry.space_group_name_H-M   'P 1'
#
loop_
_entity.id
_entity.type
_entity.pdbx_description
1 polymer ?
#
loop_
_entity_poly.entity_id
_entity_poly.type
_entity_poly.pdbx_seq_one_letter_code
_entity_poly.pdbx_strand_id
1 'polypeptide(L)'
;SQTAGTATKNTGKKLGEKASDKIKEFFEKNKKVFIWIGVGIALLVLLGAGISSCSMLTSTGSTVIASSYLSEDDAMLGAEAQYCQMEQELQRYLDTYESTHNYDEYHFDLDDIEHDPYVLISILSALHEGEFTLDEVQGTLQMLFEKQYILTEEYTVTYQAIHD
;
A
#
# COMPACT_ATOMS: atom_id res chain seq x y z
N SER A 1 61.11 35.29 5.69
CA SER A 1 61.68 34.22 4.84
C SER A 1 61.14 32.89 5.37
N GLN A 2 59.98 32.45 4.87
CA GLN A 2 59.80 31.26 4.02
C GLN A 2 60.45 29.97 4.56
N THR A 3 59.62 28.98 4.93
CA THR A 3 59.63 27.56 4.49
C THR A 3 58.38 26.90 5.15
N ALA A 4 57.23 26.76 4.47
CA ALA A 4 56.77 25.58 3.70
C ALA A 4 56.85 24.26 4.50
N GLY A 5 55.80 23.51 4.83
CA GLY A 5 54.61 23.21 4.05
C GLY A 5 54.75 21.85 3.33
N THR A 6 54.92 20.73 4.05
CA THR A 6 54.84 19.38 3.46
C THR A 6 54.54 18.31 4.52
N ALA A 7 53.27 17.96 4.68
CA ALA A 7 52.84 16.72 5.35
C ALA A 7 51.41 16.34 4.93
N THR A 8 51.18 15.91 3.69
CA THR A 8 49.82 15.46 3.30
C THR A 8 49.73 14.27 2.31
N LYS A 9 50.77 13.78 1.63
CA LYS A 9 50.51 12.91 0.45
C LYS A 9 50.44 11.37 0.63
N ASN A 10 50.68 10.77 1.80
CA ASN A 10 50.85 9.30 1.88
C ASN A 10 49.82 8.50 2.70
N THR A 11 48.84 9.14 3.35
CA THR A 11 47.87 8.40 4.20
C THR A 11 46.60 7.95 3.45
N GLY A 12 46.28 8.54 2.29
CA GLY A 12 45.07 8.21 1.53
C GLY A 12 45.14 6.90 0.72
N LYS A 13 46.32 6.50 0.23
CA LYS A 13 46.47 5.31 -0.64
C LYS A 13 46.27 3.98 0.10
N LYS A 14 46.79 3.86 1.33
CA LYS A 14 46.71 2.62 2.12
C LYS A 14 45.33 2.33 2.72
N LEU A 15 44.49 3.35 2.91
CA LEU A 15 43.10 3.15 3.34
C LEU A 15 42.20 2.71 2.17
N GLY A 16 42.43 3.25 0.96
CA GLY A 16 41.69 2.88 -0.24
C GLY A 16 41.93 1.43 -0.70
N GLU A 17 43.17 0.94 -0.67
CA GLU A 17 43.49 -0.45 -1.05
C GLU A 17 42.83 -1.47 -0.11
N LYS A 18 42.91 -1.27 1.22
CA LYS A 18 42.29 -2.19 2.19
C LYS A 18 40.76 -2.20 2.16
N ALA A 19 40.13 -1.07 1.82
CA ALA A 19 38.69 -1.00 1.65
C ALA A 19 38.24 -1.69 0.35
N SER A 20 38.99 -1.49 -0.75
CA SER A 20 38.66 -2.07 -2.05
C SER A 20 38.81 -3.60 -2.07
N ASP A 21 39.85 -4.14 -1.42
CA ASP A 21 40.05 -5.58 -1.34
C ASP A 21 38.97 -6.30 -0.53
N LYS A 22 38.53 -5.70 0.59
CA LYS A 22 37.43 -6.25 1.39
C LYS A 22 36.09 -6.23 0.67
N ILE A 23 35.82 -5.19 -0.12
CA ILE A 23 34.60 -5.10 -0.91
C ILE A 23 34.63 -6.14 -2.02
N LYS A 24 35.75 -6.30 -2.75
CA LYS A 24 35.89 -7.35 -3.77
C LYS A 24 35.68 -8.76 -3.21
N GLU A 25 36.26 -9.06 -2.05
CA GLU A 25 36.10 -10.38 -1.42
C GLU A 25 34.65 -10.65 -0.97
N PHE A 26 33.91 -9.61 -0.57
CA PHE A 26 32.51 -9.71 -0.19
C PHE A 26 31.59 -9.96 -1.39
N PHE A 27 31.91 -9.35 -2.54
CA PHE A 27 31.19 -9.53 -3.80
C PHE A 27 31.42 -10.93 -4.40
N GLU A 28 32.65 -11.46 -4.30
CA GLU A 28 32.95 -12.81 -4.81
C GLU A 28 32.31 -13.92 -3.97
N LYS A 29 32.33 -13.80 -2.63
CA LYS A 29 31.72 -14.80 -1.73
C LYS A 29 30.19 -14.87 -1.83
N ASN A 30 29.54 -13.75 -2.12
CA ASN A 30 28.08 -13.64 -2.10
C ASN A 30 27.45 -13.44 -3.49
N LYS A 31 28.15 -13.81 -4.58
CA LYS A 31 27.66 -13.69 -5.96
C LYS A 31 26.24 -14.24 -6.15
N LYS A 32 25.90 -15.34 -5.46
CA LYS A 32 24.54 -15.91 -5.49
C LYS A 32 23.50 -14.96 -4.89
N VAL A 33 23.82 -14.29 -3.77
CA VAL A 33 22.92 -13.35 -3.09
C VAL A 33 22.64 -12.13 -3.97
N PHE A 34 23.66 -11.58 -4.65
CA PHE A 34 23.47 -10.48 -5.59
C PHE A 34 22.64 -10.86 -6.81
N ILE A 35 22.80 -12.09 -7.31
CA ILE A 35 21.95 -12.62 -8.38
C ILE A 35 20.51 -12.74 -7.88
N TRP A 36 20.27 -13.25 -6.67
CA TRP A 36 18.92 -13.34 -6.10
C TRP A 36 18.29 -11.97 -5.82
N ILE A 37 19.07 -10.98 -5.41
CA ILE A 37 18.61 -9.58 -5.26
C ILE A 37 18.24 -8.99 -6.64
N GLY A 38 19.09 -9.20 -7.65
CA GLY A 38 18.80 -8.75 -9.01
C GLY A 38 17.56 -9.43 -9.61
N VAL A 39 17.38 -10.73 -9.35
CA VAL A 39 16.19 -11.50 -9.74
C VAL A 39 14.96 -11.02 -8.97
N GLY A 40 15.08 -10.73 -7.67
CA GLY A 40 13.98 -10.17 -6.87
C GLY A 40 13.51 -8.82 -7.38
N ILE A 41 14.45 -7.92 -7.72
CA ILE A 41 14.13 -6.62 -8.32
C ILE A 41 13.54 -6.80 -9.72
N ALA A 42 14.09 -7.69 -10.55
CA ALA A 42 13.55 -7.98 -11.88
C ALA A 42 12.15 -8.60 -11.82
N LEU A 43 11.88 -9.46 -10.83
CA LEU A 43 10.57 -10.06 -10.60
C LEU A 43 9.56 -9.00 -10.12
N LEU A 44 9.97 -8.09 -9.23
CA LEU A 44 9.16 -6.96 -8.79
C LEU A 44 8.79 -6.05 -9.97
N VAL A 45 9.75 -5.76 -10.86
CA VAL A 45 9.50 -4.97 -12.08
C VAL A 45 8.61 -5.72 -13.06
N LEU A 46 8.73 -7.06 -13.19
CA LEU A 46 7.83 -7.87 -14.02
C LEU A 46 6.40 -7.90 -13.47
N LEU A 47 6.23 -7.97 -12.15
CA LEU A 47 4.92 -7.84 -11.50
C LEU A 47 4.36 -6.42 -11.63
N GLY A 48 5.21 -5.40 -11.62
CA GLY A 48 4.85 -3.99 -11.88
C GLY A 48 4.63 -3.63 -13.36
N ALA A 49 5.12 -4.44 -14.30
CA ALA A 49 4.92 -4.26 -15.74
C ALA A 49 3.66 -4.98 -16.28
N GLY A 50 3.00 -5.77 -15.43
CA GLY A 50 1.75 -6.49 -15.74
C GLY A 50 0.47 -5.67 -15.58
N ILE A 51 0.58 -4.37 -15.29
CA ILE A 51 -0.57 -3.45 -15.17
C ILE A 51 -0.93 -2.95 -16.58
N SER A 52 -1.40 -3.86 -17.43
CA SER A 52 -2.14 -3.43 -18.61
C SER A 52 -3.53 -2.98 -18.16
N SER A 53 -3.76 -1.68 -18.35
CA SER A 53 -5.07 -1.00 -18.32
C SER A 53 -5.58 -0.53 -16.96
N CYS A 54 -4.82 0.33 -16.29
CA CYS A 54 -5.43 1.51 -15.67
C CYS A 54 -4.56 2.71 -16.00
N SER A 55 -4.83 3.31 -17.16
CA SER A 55 -4.22 4.56 -17.55
C SER A 55 -4.71 5.65 -16.61
N MET A 56 -3.76 6.37 -16.03
CA MET A 56 -3.90 7.58 -15.20
C MET A 56 -4.14 7.33 -13.72
N LEU A 57 -3.06 7.37 -12.91
CA LEU A 57 -2.82 8.50 -12.01
C LEU A 57 -1.43 8.40 -11.34
N THR A 58 -0.34 8.41 -12.11
CA THR A 58 0.94 8.89 -11.57
C THR A 58 0.85 10.41 -11.46
N SER A 59 0.17 10.90 -10.42
CA SER A 59 0.18 12.31 -10.04
C SER A 59 1.54 12.64 -9.42
N THR A 60 2.53 12.84 -10.27
CA THR A 60 3.74 13.59 -9.91
C THR A 60 3.33 15.05 -9.78
N GLY A 61 2.88 15.43 -8.58
CA GLY A 61 2.50 16.81 -8.33
C GLY A 61 1.89 17.03 -6.95
N SER A 62 2.73 17.07 -5.90
CA SER A 62 2.64 18.03 -4.78
C SER A 62 3.52 17.62 -3.59
N THR A 63 4.85 17.69 -3.73
CA THR A 63 5.82 17.58 -2.62
C THR A 63 5.78 18.78 -1.64
N VAL A 64 4.69 19.56 -1.60
CA VAL A 64 4.60 20.81 -0.83
C VAL A 64 3.48 20.80 0.21
N ILE A 65 2.75 19.69 0.38
CA ILE A 65 1.65 19.57 1.36
C ILE A 65 1.93 18.50 2.44
N ALA A 66 3.08 17.81 2.37
CA ALA A 66 3.49 16.77 3.32
C ALA A 66 3.79 17.28 4.75
N SER A 67 3.81 18.59 4.98
CA SER A 67 4.00 19.14 6.34
C SER A 67 2.70 19.26 7.14
N SER A 68 1.53 19.08 6.52
CA SER A 68 0.23 19.21 7.19
C SER A 68 -0.35 17.89 7.69
N TYR A 69 0.20 16.76 7.24
CA TYR A 69 -0.15 15.41 7.69
C TYR A 69 1.11 14.83 8.32
N LEU A 70 1.15 14.73 9.64
CA LEU A 70 2.38 14.39 10.40
C LEU A 70 2.80 12.92 10.26
N SER A 71 2.09 12.13 9.45
CA SER A 71 2.36 10.70 9.27
C SER A 71 3.46 10.47 8.23
N GLU A 72 4.31 9.46 8.44
CA GLU A 72 5.27 9.05 7.40
C GLU A 72 4.51 8.65 6.12
N ASP A 73 4.98 9.10 4.94
CA ASP A 73 4.31 8.89 3.64
C ASP A 73 3.93 7.40 3.41
N ASP A 74 4.75 6.46 3.89
CA ASP A 74 4.51 5.02 3.79
C ASP A 74 3.31 4.54 4.61
N ALA A 75 3.05 5.14 5.79
CA ALA A 75 1.90 4.80 6.62
C ALA A 75 0.58 5.29 5.99
N MET A 76 0.60 6.48 5.38
CA MET A 76 -0.55 7.02 4.66
C MET A 76 -0.91 6.17 3.44
N LEU A 77 0.07 5.85 2.60
CA LEU A 77 -0.12 4.98 1.43
C LEU A 77 -0.53 3.56 1.84
N GLY A 78 0.01 3.04 2.93
CA GLY A 78 -0.38 1.74 3.48
C GLY A 78 -1.83 1.70 3.93
N ALA A 79 -2.30 2.76 4.60
CA ALA A 79 -3.68 2.85 5.08
C ALA A 79 -4.69 2.97 3.91
N GLU A 80 -4.38 3.76 2.90
CA GLU A 80 -5.19 3.88 1.67
C GLU A 80 -5.28 2.52 0.95
N ALA A 81 -4.13 1.87 0.73
CA ALA A 81 -4.09 0.59 0.05
C ALA A 81 -4.89 -0.49 0.80
N GLN A 82 -4.81 -0.51 2.14
CA GLN A 82 -5.57 -1.43 2.96
C GLN A 82 -7.07 -1.16 2.90
N TYR A 83 -7.50 0.10 2.94
CA TYR A 83 -8.91 0.45 2.85
C TYR A 83 -9.49 0.10 1.47
N CYS A 84 -8.76 0.42 0.40
CA CYS A 84 -9.05 0.00 -0.97
C CYS A 84 -9.17 -1.53 -1.10
N GLN A 85 -8.37 -2.31 -0.37
CA GLN A 85 -8.47 -3.77 -0.37
C GLN A 85 -9.77 -4.27 0.27
N MET A 86 -10.18 -3.66 1.37
CA MET A 86 -11.44 -4.00 2.06
C MET A 86 -12.65 -3.68 1.18
N GLU A 87 -12.63 -2.55 0.46
CA GLU A 87 -13.66 -2.18 -0.52
C GLU A 87 -13.73 -3.19 -1.67
N GLN A 88 -12.59 -3.63 -2.21
CA GLN A 88 -12.56 -4.68 -3.23
C GLN A 88 -13.09 -6.03 -2.74
N GLU A 89 -12.90 -6.34 -1.46
CA GLU A 89 -13.46 -7.55 -0.85
C GLU A 89 -14.98 -7.47 -0.73
N LEU A 90 -15.51 -6.32 -0.29
CA LEU A 90 -16.95 -6.07 -0.25
C LEU A 90 -17.57 -6.11 -1.64
N GLN A 91 -16.95 -5.47 -2.64
CA GLN A 91 -17.41 -5.52 -4.03
C GLN A 91 -17.49 -6.97 -4.52
N ARG A 92 -16.44 -7.77 -4.27
CA ARG A 92 -16.42 -9.19 -4.65
C ARG A 92 -17.53 -9.98 -3.94
N TYR A 93 -17.80 -9.69 -2.68
CA TYR A 93 -18.89 -10.30 -1.95
C TYR A 93 -20.24 -10.03 -2.63
N LEU A 94 -20.51 -8.77 -2.99
CA LEU A 94 -21.74 -8.40 -3.69
C LEU A 94 -21.83 -9.03 -5.09
N ASP A 95 -20.74 -9.02 -5.86
CA ASP A 95 -20.66 -9.63 -7.19
C ASP A 95 -20.92 -11.15 -7.18
N THR A 96 -20.65 -11.82 -6.05
CA THR A 96 -20.83 -13.27 -5.89
C THR A 96 -22.05 -13.63 -5.05
N TYR A 97 -22.83 -12.63 -4.61
CA TYR A 97 -23.94 -12.81 -3.67
C TYR A 97 -25.03 -13.74 -4.22
N GLU A 98 -25.45 -13.55 -5.48
CA GLU A 98 -26.46 -14.40 -6.12
C GLU A 98 -26.01 -15.86 -6.25
N SER A 99 -24.70 -16.12 -6.38
CA SER A 99 -24.16 -17.48 -6.55
C SER A 99 -24.05 -18.25 -5.22
N THR A 100 -24.04 -17.53 -4.10
CA THR A 100 -23.87 -18.10 -2.76
C THR A 100 -25.18 -18.16 -1.97
N HIS A 101 -26.20 -17.46 -2.43
CA HIS A 101 -27.56 -17.46 -1.87
C HIS A 101 -28.53 -18.14 -2.83
N ASN A 102 -29.69 -18.58 -2.34
CA ASN A 102 -30.69 -19.28 -3.16
C ASN A 102 -32.07 -18.67 -2.92
N TYR A 103 -32.29 -17.47 -3.45
CA TYR A 103 -33.59 -16.81 -3.47
C TYR A 103 -34.19 -16.86 -4.87
N ASP A 104 -35.53 -16.81 -4.98
CA ASP A 104 -36.22 -16.85 -6.27
C ASP A 104 -36.05 -15.55 -7.08
N GLU A 105 -35.87 -14.41 -6.40
CA GLU A 105 -35.67 -13.08 -6.99
C GLU A 105 -34.71 -12.25 -6.13
N TYR A 106 -33.84 -11.45 -6.78
CA TYR A 106 -32.87 -10.57 -6.14
C TYR A 106 -33.14 -9.11 -6.54
N HIS A 107 -33.16 -8.23 -5.55
CA HIS A 107 -33.23 -6.79 -5.73
C HIS A 107 -32.12 -6.12 -4.92
N PHE A 108 -31.28 -5.34 -5.59
CA PHE A 108 -30.17 -4.62 -4.98
C PHE A 108 -30.43 -3.11 -5.07
N ASP A 109 -30.39 -2.45 -3.92
CA ASP A 109 -30.33 -0.99 -3.81
C ASP A 109 -28.99 -0.67 -3.13
N LEU A 110 -27.97 -0.41 -3.95
CA LEU A 110 -26.57 -0.29 -3.53
C LEU A 110 -26.02 1.07 -3.96
N ASP A 111 -25.36 1.75 -3.03
CA ASP A 111 -24.54 2.92 -3.29
C ASP A 111 -23.13 2.54 -3.77
N ASP A 112 -22.41 3.51 -4.34
CA ASP A 112 -21.03 3.32 -4.81
C ASP A 112 -20.08 2.96 -3.66
N ILE A 113 -19.22 1.97 -3.90
CA ILE A 113 -18.15 1.56 -2.97
C ILE A 113 -16.88 2.34 -3.32
N GLU A 114 -16.77 3.54 -2.77
CA GLU A 114 -15.57 4.37 -2.90
C GLU A 114 -15.41 5.26 -1.66
N HIS A 115 -14.18 5.39 -1.14
CA HIS A 115 -13.84 6.35 -0.11
C HIS A 115 -13.09 7.56 -0.68
N ASP A 116 -13.20 8.70 0.01
CA ASP A 116 -12.32 9.85 -0.24
C ASP A 116 -11.01 9.66 0.56
N PRO A 117 -9.84 9.55 -0.12
CA PRO A 117 -8.57 9.33 0.56
C PRO A 117 -8.20 10.46 1.52
N TYR A 118 -8.54 11.71 1.21
CA TYR A 118 -8.23 12.84 2.08
C TYR A 118 -9.08 12.82 3.34
N VAL A 119 -10.35 12.43 3.22
CA VAL A 119 -11.24 12.28 4.38
C VAL A 119 -10.74 11.16 5.28
N LEU A 120 -10.41 9.99 4.71
CA LEU A 120 -9.88 8.86 5.46
C LEU A 120 -8.63 9.26 6.27
N ILE A 121 -7.62 9.82 5.61
CA ILE A 121 -6.38 10.25 6.27
C ILE A 121 -6.67 11.33 7.33
N SER A 122 -7.57 12.27 7.05
CA SER A 122 -7.90 13.32 8.03
C SER A 122 -8.50 12.76 9.32
N ILE A 123 -9.32 11.72 9.23
CA ILE A 123 -9.91 11.04 10.39
C ILE A 123 -8.84 10.25 11.15
N LEU A 124 -7.98 9.51 10.44
CA LEU A 124 -6.88 8.77 11.06
C LEU A 124 -5.95 9.71 11.83
N SER A 125 -5.50 10.79 11.21
CA SER A 125 -4.69 11.81 11.89
C SER A 125 -5.43 12.44 13.08
N ALA A 126 -6.73 12.71 12.98
CA ALA A 126 -7.50 13.27 14.10
C ALA A 126 -7.65 12.29 15.29
N LEU A 127 -7.79 10.99 15.02
CA LEU A 127 -7.96 9.95 16.04
C LEU A 127 -6.65 9.51 16.69
N HIS A 128 -5.51 9.67 16.00
CA HIS A 128 -4.19 9.24 16.44
C HIS A 128 -3.24 10.40 16.76
N GLU A 129 -3.78 11.57 17.12
CA GLU A 129 -3.00 12.77 17.53
C GLU A 129 -2.02 13.30 16.45
N GLY A 130 -2.26 12.99 15.17
CA GLY A 130 -1.61 13.56 14.00
C GLY A 130 -0.77 12.56 13.19
N GLU A 131 0.17 11.87 13.84
CA GLU A 131 1.07 10.88 13.26
C GLU A 131 0.61 9.48 13.63
N PHE A 132 0.64 8.55 12.67
CA PHE A 132 0.29 7.16 12.91
C PHE A 132 1.15 6.22 12.06
N THR A 133 1.27 4.98 12.53
CA THR A 133 1.81 3.85 11.75
C THR A 133 0.69 2.95 11.25
N LEU A 134 0.95 2.16 10.21
CA LEU A 134 -0.05 1.25 9.66
C LEU A 134 -0.58 0.26 10.69
N ASP A 135 0.30 -0.28 11.54
CA ASP A 135 -0.06 -1.27 12.56
C ASP A 135 -1.00 -0.69 13.63
N GLU A 136 -0.87 0.60 13.96
CA GLU A 136 -1.72 1.28 14.94
C GLU A 136 -3.14 1.53 14.43
N VAL A 137 -3.28 1.77 13.12
CA VAL A 137 -4.56 2.18 12.53
C VAL A 137 -5.42 1.04 12.00
N GLN A 138 -4.92 -0.21 11.91
CA GLN A 138 -5.68 -1.32 11.31
C GLN A 138 -7.07 -1.50 11.96
N GLY A 139 -7.14 -1.41 13.29
CA GLY A 139 -8.42 -1.48 14.01
C GLY A 139 -9.33 -0.27 13.76
N THR A 140 -8.73 0.91 13.54
CA THR A 140 -9.48 2.12 13.16
C THR A 140 -10.02 2.01 11.74
N LEU A 141 -9.23 1.52 10.79
CA LEU A 141 -9.67 1.27 9.40
C LEU A 141 -10.87 0.32 9.37
N GLN A 142 -10.81 -0.78 10.12
CA GLN A 142 -11.93 -1.71 10.24
C GLN A 142 -13.18 -1.04 10.82
N MET A 143 -13.01 -0.29 11.91
CA MET A 143 -14.12 0.44 12.54
C MET A 143 -14.74 1.50 11.61
N LEU A 144 -13.94 2.21 10.82
CA LEU A 144 -14.43 3.18 9.83
C LEU A 144 -15.18 2.48 8.71
N PHE A 145 -14.64 1.37 8.21
CA PHE A 145 -15.27 0.59 7.15
C PHE A 145 -16.66 0.07 7.54
N GLU A 146 -16.78 -0.50 8.74
CA GLU A 146 -18.07 -0.97 9.28
C GLU A 146 -19.10 0.15 9.47
N LYS A 147 -18.64 1.39 9.65
CA LYS A 147 -19.52 2.57 9.76
C LYS A 147 -19.89 3.15 8.40
N GLN A 148 -18.99 3.07 7.43
CA GLN A 148 -19.19 3.62 6.10
C GLN A 148 -20.06 2.71 5.24
N TYR A 149 -19.85 1.39 5.33
CA TYR A 149 -20.56 0.40 4.52
C TYR A 149 -21.46 -0.47 5.39
N ILE A 150 -22.76 -0.18 5.33
CA ILE A 150 -23.78 -0.93 6.07
C ILE A 150 -24.62 -1.72 5.08
N LEU A 151 -24.58 -3.05 5.18
CA LEU A 151 -25.44 -3.93 4.40
C LEU A 151 -26.70 -4.28 5.18
N THR A 152 -27.87 -4.05 4.58
CA THR A 152 -29.18 -4.45 5.12
C THR A 152 -29.85 -5.42 4.17
N GLU A 153 -30.30 -6.56 4.69
CA GLU A 153 -30.96 -7.60 3.91
C GLU A 153 -32.41 -7.76 4.36
N GLU A 154 -33.35 -7.66 3.43
CA GLU A 154 -34.77 -7.90 3.64
C GLU A 154 -35.25 -9.05 2.73
N TYR A 155 -36.08 -9.94 3.25
CA TYR A 155 -36.64 -11.06 2.48
C TYR A 155 -38.17 -11.07 2.54
N THR A 156 -38.80 -11.37 1.41
CA THR A 156 -40.26 -11.54 1.27
C THR A 156 -40.58 -12.95 0.82
N VAL A 157 -41.49 -13.63 1.55
CA VAL A 157 -41.96 -14.98 1.18
C VAL A 157 -43.33 -14.89 0.54
N THR A 158 -43.44 -15.29 -0.73
CA THR A 158 -44.71 -15.29 -1.47
C THR A 158 -45.26 -16.71 -1.57
N TYR A 159 -46.47 -16.95 -1.05
CA TYR A 159 -47.15 -18.24 -1.19
C TYR A 159 -48.08 -18.20 -2.41
N GLN A 160 -47.80 -19.00 -3.44
CA GLN A 160 -48.76 -19.23 -4.52
C GLN A 160 -49.83 -20.20 -4.03
N ALA A 161 -51.06 -19.72 -3.86
CA ALA A 161 -52.20 -20.59 -3.61
C ALA A 161 -52.43 -21.47 -4.83
N ILE A 162 -52.23 -22.78 -4.69
CA ILE A 162 -52.60 -23.77 -5.68
C ILE A 162 -54.14 -23.75 -5.73
N HIS A 163 -54.70 -23.21 -6.82
CA HIS A 163 -56.12 -23.34 -7.09
C HIS A 163 -56.36 -24.75 -7.66
N ASP A 164 -56.94 -25.61 -6.82
CA ASP A 164 -57.49 -26.93 -7.20
C ASP A 164 -58.73 -26.80 -8.10
#